data_AF-A0A6B3UR84-F1
#
_entry.id   AF-A0A6B3UR84-F1
#
_cell.length_a   1.000
_cell.length_b   1.000
_cell.length_c   1.000
_cell.angle_alpha   90.00
_cell.angle_beta   90.00
_cell.angle_gamma   90.00
#
_symmetry.space_group_name_H-M   'P 1'
#
loop_
_entity.id
_entity.type
_entity.pdbx_description
1 polymer ?
#
loop_
_entity_poly.entity_id
_entity_poly.type
_entity_poly.pdbx_seq_one_letter_code
_entity_poly.pdbx_strand_id
1 'polypeptide(L)'
;GAPSSPGYAAQAAQAADAAARAFVGRTVAEMEQQLILDTLGHCLGNRTHAANILGISIRTLRNKLNEYAAAGVPVPAPQSGLSAA
;
A
#
# COMPACT_ATOMS: atom_id res chain seq x y z
N GLY A 1 4.82 -25.57 36.11
CA GLY A 1 3.60 -25.27 35.36
C GLY A 1 4.00 -24.76 34.00
N ALA A 2 3.48 -25.34 32.91
CA ALA A 2 3.76 -24.86 31.57
C ALA A 2 3.10 -23.49 31.34
N PRO A 3 3.71 -22.56 30.59
CA PRO A 3 3.07 -21.29 30.27
C PRO A 3 1.83 -21.54 29.40
N SER A 4 0.66 -21.10 29.87
CA SER A 4 -0.58 -21.11 29.11
C SER A 4 -0.39 -20.28 27.84
N SER A 5 -0.69 -20.85 26.67
CA SER A 5 -0.62 -20.12 25.40
C SER A 5 -1.51 -18.87 25.47
N PRO A 6 -1.04 -17.70 24.97
CA PRO A 6 -1.89 -16.53 24.88
C PRO A 6 -3.13 -16.89 24.05
N GLY A 7 -4.31 -16.57 24.56
CA GLY A 7 -5.55 -16.75 23.80
C GLY A 7 -5.50 -15.97 22.49
N TYR A 8 -6.28 -16.38 21.49
CA TYR A 8 -6.27 -15.79 20.15
C TYR A 8 -6.39 -14.26 20.14
N ALA A 9 -7.17 -13.67 21.07
CA ALA A 9 -7.28 -12.22 21.21
C ALA A 9 -5.95 -11.55 21.60
N ALA A 10 -5.19 -12.15 22.52
CA ALA A 10 -3.88 -11.63 22.92
C ALA A 10 -2.85 -11.76 21.79
N GLN A 11 -2.90 -12.85 21.02
CA GLN A 11 -2.06 -13.03 19.84
C GLN A 11 -2.38 -11.99 18.75
N ALA A 12 -3.66 -11.73 18.48
CA ALA A 12 -4.09 -10.71 17.53
C ALA A 12 -3.62 -9.30 17.96
N ALA A 13 -3.72 -8.97 19.26
CA ALA A 13 -3.23 -7.71 19.79
C ALA A 13 -1.70 -7.55 19.62
N GLN A 14 -0.93 -8.61 19.90
CA GLN A 14 0.53 -8.60 19.70
C GLN A 14 0.91 -8.43 18.22
N ALA A 15 0.20 -9.10 17.31
CA ALA A 15 0.44 -8.96 15.87
C ALA A 15 0.12 -7.54 15.37
N ALA A 16 -0.96 -6.94 15.86
CA ALA A 16 -1.32 -5.56 15.52
C ALA A 16 -0.29 -4.54 16.02
N ASP A 17 0.20 -4.68 17.26
CA ASP A 17 1.26 -3.82 17.82
C ASP A 17 2.58 -3.96 17.04
N ALA A 18 2.96 -5.19 16.66
CA ALA A 18 4.12 -5.43 15.82
C ALA A 18 3.98 -4.78 14.43
N ALA A 19 2.80 -4.88 13.81
CA ALA A 19 2.52 -4.22 12.53
C ALA A 19 2.57 -2.69 12.63
N ALA A 20 2.03 -2.11 13.70
CA ALA A 20 2.11 -0.66 13.95
C ALA A 20 3.57 -0.20 14.13
N ARG A 21 4.37 -0.95 14.88
CA ARG A 21 5.80 -0.64 15.09
C ARG A 21 6.64 -0.74 13.83
N ALA A 22 6.22 -1.51 12.82
CA ALA A 22 6.94 -1.61 11.54
C ALA A 22 6.99 -0.28 10.76
N PHE A 23 6.09 0.66 11.08
CA PHE A 23 6.08 2.00 10.50
C PHE A 23 6.97 3.01 11.25
N VAL A 24 7.40 2.69 12.48
CA VAL A 24 8.23 3.61 13.28
C VAL A 24 9.61 3.76 12.63
N GLY A 25 10.05 5.02 12.47
CA GLY A 25 11.32 5.36 11.84
C GLY A 25 11.27 5.47 10.32
N ARG A 26 10.14 5.15 9.68
CA ARG A 26 9.92 5.43 8.26
C ARG A 26 9.43 6.87 8.06
N THR A 27 9.82 7.47 6.96
CA THR A 27 9.28 8.77 6.54
C THR A 27 7.84 8.63 6.06
N VAL A 28 7.09 9.72 6.13
CA VAL A 28 5.74 9.78 5.55
C VAL A 28 5.78 9.48 4.04
N ALA A 29 6.84 9.90 3.35
CA ALA A 29 7.01 9.64 1.91
C ALA A 29 7.15 8.14 1.61
N GLU A 30 7.91 7.38 2.40
CA GLU A 30 8.04 5.93 2.24
C GLU A 30 6.73 5.21 2.56
N MET A 31 6.02 5.63 3.60
CA MET A 31 4.70 5.07 3.93
C MET A 31 3.67 5.35 2.84
N GLU A 32 3.64 6.59 2.32
CA GLU A 32 2.78 6.99 1.21
C GLU A 32 3.09 6.17 -0.04
N GLN A 33 4.37 6.03 -0.39
CA GLN A 33 4.80 5.24 -1.55
C GLN A 33 4.34 3.79 -1.44
N GLN A 34 4.59 3.14 -0.31
CA GLN A 34 4.18 1.75 -0.13
C GLN A 34 2.65 1.61 -0.19
N LEU A 35 1.91 2.50 0.47
CA LEU A 35 0.44 2.49 0.44
C LEU A 35 -0.11 2.64 -0.98
N ILE A 36 0.48 3.54 -1.79
CA ILE A 36 0.10 3.75 -3.18
C ILE A 36 0.34 2.49 -4.02
N LEU A 37 1.51 1.86 -3.89
CA LEU A 37 1.88 0.67 -4.65
C LEU A 37 1.02 -0.54 -4.26
N ASP A 38 0.80 -0.75 -2.96
CA ASP A 38 -0.03 -1.84 -2.45
C ASP A 38 -1.49 -1.68 -2.92
N THR A 39 -2.01 -0.46 -2.89
CA THR A 39 -3.38 -0.17 -3.39
C THR A 39 -3.47 -0.40 -4.90
N LEU A 40 -2.44 -0.04 -5.67
CA LEU A 40 -2.41 -0.33 -7.11
C LEU A 40 -2.35 -1.83 -7.40
N GLY A 41 -1.59 -2.60 -6.62
CA GLY A 41 -1.57 -4.06 -6.69
C GLY A 41 -2.94 -4.65 -6.41
N HIS A 42 -3.61 -4.18 -5.35
CA HIS A 42 -4.98 -4.55 -5.03
C HIS A 42 -5.98 -4.21 -6.15
N CYS A 43 -5.76 -3.09 -6.84
CA CYS A 43 -6.58 -2.63 -7.97
C CYS A 43 -6.15 -3.19 -9.33
N LEU A 44 -5.24 -4.19 -9.38
CA LEU A 44 -4.76 -4.79 -10.63
C LEU A 44 -4.19 -3.75 -11.62
N GLY A 45 -3.58 -2.67 -11.12
CA GLY A 45 -3.04 -1.58 -11.95
C GLY A 45 -4.07 -0.55 -12.42
N ASN A 46 -5.34 -0.62 -11.96
CA ASN A 46 -6.35 0.39 -12.24
C ASN A 46 -6.11 1.67 -11.45
N ARG A 47 -5.41 2.62 -12.08
CA ARG A 47 -5.03 3.91 -11.47
C ARG A 47 -6.24 4.76 -11.06
N THR A 48 -7.33 4.74 -11.83
CA THR A 48 -8.53 5.53 -11.48
C THR A 48 -9.17 5.00 -10.21
N HIS A 49 -9.29 3.67 -10.09
CA HIS A 49 -9.87 3.06 -8.90
C HIS A 49 -8.97 3.24 -7.67
N ALA A 50 -7.66 3.04 -7.82
CA ALA A 50 -6.70 3.25 -6.75
C ALA A 50 -6.72 4.71 -6.24
N ALA A 51 -6.78 5.70 -7.13
CA ALA A 51 -6.87 7.11 -6.74
C ALA A 51 -8.13 7.40 -5.90
N ASN A 52 -9.27 6.81 -6.28
CA ASN A 52 -10.52 6.95 -5.54
C ASN A 52 -10.43 6.31 -4.14
N ILE A 53 -9.83 5.12 -4.01
CA ILE A 53 -9.64 4.46 -2.71
C ILE A 53 -8.74 5.29 -1.80
N LEU A 54 -7.66 5.85 -2.35
CA LEU A 54 -6.71 6.68 -1.63
C LEU A 54 -7.24 8.09 -1.31
N GLY A 55 -8.36 8.50 -1.90
CA GLY A 55 -8.93 9.83 -1.70
C GLY A 55 -8.11 10.96 -2.33
N ILE A 56 -7.32 10.67 -3.38
CA ILE A 56 -6.52 11.67 -4.10
C ILE A 56 -6.95 11.79 -5.56
N SER A 57 -6.63 12.92 -6.19
CA SER A 57 -6.90 13.07 -7.62
C SER A 57 -6.09 12.09 -8.46
N ILE A 58 -6.65 11.62 -9.58
CA ILE A 58 -5.92 10.79 -10.55
C ILE A 58 -4.64 11.48 -11.06
N ARG A 59 -4.62 12.82 -11.10
CA ARG A 59 -3.43 13.61 -11.46
C ARG A 59 -2.34 13.46 -10.41
N THR A 60 -2.69 13.61 -9.13
CA THR A 60 -1.78 13.42 -7.99
C THR A 60 -1.18 12.02 -8.02
N LEU A 61 -2.02 10.99 -8.20
CA LEU A 61 -1.55 9.61 -8.29
C LEU A 61 -0.55 9.43 -9.44
N ARG A 62 -0.86 9.93 -10.64
CA ARG A 62 0.03 9.82 -11.80
C ARG A 62 1.37 10.53 -11.57
N ASN A 63 1.35 11.72 -10.95
CA ASN A 63 2.57 12.45 -10.62
C ASN A 63 3.46 11.64 -9.68
N LYS A 64 2.88 11.11 -8.59
CA LYS A 64 3.60 10.24 -7.64
C LYS A 64 4.20 9.02 -8.32
N LEU A 65 3.45 8.35 -9.18
CA LEU A 65 3.98 7.21 -9.94
C LEU A 65 5.12 7.57 -10.88
N ASN A 66 5.10 8.75 -11.50
CA ASN A 66 6.20 9.22 -12.32
C ASN A 66 7.44 9.55 -11.47
N GLU A 67 7.25 10.17 -10.30
CA GLU A 67 8.33 10.43 -9.33
C GLU A 67 8.98 9.13 -8.86
N TYR A 68 8.19 8.11 -8.53
CA TYR A 68 8.68 6.79 -8.13
C TYR A 68 9.45 6.09 -9.26
N ALA A 69 8.91 6.12 -10.49
CA ALA A 69 9.61 5.57 -11.64
C ALA A 69 10.95 6.29 -11.90
N ALA A 70 10.99 7.62 -11.77
CA ALA A 70 12.21 8.41 -11.89
C ALA A 70 13.24 8.10 -10.78
N ALA A 71 12.76 7.76 -9.59
CA ALA A 71 13.59 7.29 -8.48
C ALA A 71 14.02 5.81 -8.59
N GLY A 72 13.68 5.13 -9.70
CA GLY A 72 14.03 3.72 -9.93
C GLY A 72 13.16 2.71 -9.17
N VAL A 73 12.06 3.16 -8.57
CA VAL A 73 11.11 2.28 -7.90
C VAL A 73 10.30 1.52 -8.96
N PRO A 74 10.12 0.19 -8.83
CA PRO A 74 9.30 -0.58 -9.75
C PRO A 74 7.83 -0.17 -9.61
N VAL A 75 7.30 0.49 -10.64
CA VAL A 75 5.90 0.89 -10.70
C VAL A 75 5.13 -0.07 -11.60
N PRO A 76 3.99 -0.63 -11.15
CA PRO A 76 3.13 -1.46 -11.99
C PRO A 76 2.72 -0.74 -13.27
N ALA A 77 2.76 -1.47 -14.39
CA ALA A 77 2.26 -0.95 -15.65
C ALA A 77 0.79 -0.49 -15.49
N PRO A 78 0.38 0.60 -16.16
CA PRO A 78 -1.04 0.93 -16.20
C PRO A 78 -1.78 -0.26 -16.83
N GLN A 79 -3.00 -0.54 -16.36
CA GLN A 79 -3.89 -1.42 -17.10
C GLN A 79 -3.97 -0.91 -18.55
N SER A 80 -3.40 -1.66 -19.49
CA SER A 80 -3.51 -1.37 -20.92
C SER A 80 -4.98 -1.50 -21.26
N GLY A 81 -5.55 -0.48 -21.92
CA GLY A 81 -6.98 -0.33 -22.16
C GLY A 81 -7.59 -1.34 -23.13
N LEU A 82 -7.36 -2.65 -22.95
CA LEU A 82 -8.18 -3.69 -23.57
C LEU A 82 -9.49 -3.85 -22.77
N SER A 83 -10.21 -2.74 -22.63
CA SER A 83 -11.61 -2.72 -22.25
C SER A 83 -12.32 -1.78 -23.21
N ALA A 84 -12.33 -2.20 -24.48
CA ALA A 84 -13.25 -1.76 -25.51
C ALA A 84 -13.87 -3.03 -26.09
N ALA A 85 -14.96 -3.47 -25.47
CA ALA A 85 -15.98 -4.36 -26.04
C ALA A 85 -17.27 -4.13 -25.25
#